data_AF-A0AAJ6GZ19-F1
#
_entry.id   AF-A0AAJ6GZ19-F1
#
_cell.length_a   1.000
_cell.length_b   1.000
_cell.length_c   1.000
_cell.angle_alpha   90.00
_cell.angle_beta   90.00
_cell.angle_gamma   90.00
#
_symmetry.space_group_name_H-M   'P 1'
#
loop_
_entity.id
_entity.type
_entity.pdbx_description
1 polymer ?
#
loop_
_entity_poly.entity_id
_entity_poly.type
_entity_poly.pdbx_seq_one_letter_code
_entity_poly.pdbx_strand_id
1 'polypeptide(L)'
;MPNVRTLPLSFQLPATRAALPRPQQLAALGTVLCLYLPALGNVLDGWQHAVTAAACRQVDSDGVRESICFFDAAGHCCWRLCLLPDSDFLSWDRLISRLPPLTLDTHELGVGERLWRRLAGRLRGDTWRLSAVRLQTAGSRNRSLAANLATVSALGAEVAARLAREEGIDGRIAVDDCCCARAAALRTATARASDSTDRTTSLLRLRSE
;
A
#
# COMPACT_ATOMS: atom_id res chain seq x y z
N MET A 1 29.03 1.48 24.56
CA MET A 1 27.79 0.72 24.30
C MET A 1 26.59 1.63 24.56
N PRO A 2 25.78 2.00 23.56
CA PRO A 2 24.54 2.70 23.83
C PRO A 2 23.38 1.70 23.90
N ASN A 3 22.67 1.73 25.03
CA ASN A 3 21.41 1.03 25.26
C ASN A 3 20.36 1.48 24.24
N VAL A 4 20.02 0.60 23.30
CA VAL A 4 18.83 0.75 22.45
C VAL A 4 17.62 0.43 23.31
N ARG A 5 16.99 1.47 23.88
CA ARG A 5 15.69 1.34 24.54
C ARG A 5 14.62 1.21 23.47
N THR A 6 14.20 -0.02 23.23
CA THR A 6 13.03 -0.39 22.43
C THR A 6 11.78 0.16 23.12
N LEU A 7 11.23 1.28 22.68
CA LEU A 7 9.89 1.70 23.10
C LEU A 7 8.87 0.81 22.37
N PRO A 8 8.07 0.00 23.06
CA PRO A 8 7.02 -0.75 22.38
C PRO A 8 6.01 0.27 21.82
N LEU A 9 5.63 0.12 20.56
CA LEU A 9 4.35 0.63 20.10
C LEU A 9 3.32 -0.19 20.87
N SER A 10 2.78 0.35 21.96
CA SER A 10 1.75 -0.32 22.75
C SER A 10 0.45 -0.30 21.96
N PHE A 11 0.28 -1.28 21.10
CA PHE A 11 -1.00 -1.60 20.50
C PHE A 11 -1.76 -2.49 21.49
N GLN A 12 -2.82 -1.95 22.10
CA GLN A 12 -3.71 -2.80 22.90
C GLN A 12 -4.58 -3.60 21.95
N LEU A 13 -4.18 -4.85 21.70
CA LEU A 13 -5.07 -5.86 21.14
C LEU A 13 -6.05 -6.25 22.25
N PRO A 14 -7.37 -6.20 22.01
CA PRO A 14 -8.31 -6.93 22.86
C PRO A 14 -7.85 -8.39 22.94
N ALA A 15 -7.93 -9.01 24.11
CA ALA A 15 -7.40 -10.34 24.44
C ALA A 15 -8.01 -11.54 23.65
N THR A 16 -8.64 -11.29 22.51
CA THR A 16 -9.04 -12.28 21.53
C THR A 16 -7.87 -12.60 20.61
N ARG A 17 -7.28 -13.79 20.82
CA ARG A 17 -6.27 -14.40 19.95
C ARG A 17 -6.89 -14.70 18.58
N ALA A 18 -7.02 -13.68 17.74
CA ALA A 18 -7.55 -13.84 16.40
C ALA A 18 -6.54 -14.64 15.57
N ALA A 19 -7.01 -15.77 15.06
CA ALA A 19 -6.23 -16.57 14.12
C ALA A 19 -5.84 -15.70 12.92
N LEU A 20 -4.59 -15.81 12.50
CA LEU A 20 -4.11 -15.16 11.28
C LEU A 20 -5.04 -15.45 10.10
N PRO A 21 -5.29 -14.46 9.22
CA PRO A 21 -5.95 -14.68 7.94
C PRO A 21 -5.36 -15.88 7.21
N ARG A 22 -6.21 -16.78 6.71
CA ARG A 22 -5.77 -17.90 5.88
C ARG A 22 -5.18 -17.36 4.57
N PRO A 23 -4.19 -18.03 3.95
CA PRO A 23 -3.59 -17.59 2.68
C PRO A 23 -4.62 -17.32 1.58
N GLN A 24 -5.70 -18.11 1.51
CA GLN A 24 -6.79 -17.94 0.55
C GLN A 24 -7.52 -16.61 0.74
N GLN A 25 -7.70 -16.16 1.99
CA GLN A 25 -8.37 -14.90 2.28
C GLN A 25 -7.50 -13.71 1.87
N LEU A 26 -6.19 -13.81 2.06
CA LEU A 26 -5.24 -12.80 1.62
C LEU A 26 -5.12 -12.74 0.09
N ALA A 27 -5.12 -13.90 -0.57
CA ALA A 27 -5.09 -13.97 -2.03
C ALA A 27 -6.37 -13.40 -2.70
N ALA A 28 -7.51 -13.46 -2.00
CA ALA A 28 -8.78 -12.91 -2.47
C ALA A 28 -8.83 -11.36 -2.46
N LEU A 29 -7.90 -10.68 -1.78
CA LEU A 29 -7.91 -9.22 -1.66
C LEU A 29 -7.60 -8.47 -2.98
N GLY A 30 -7.17 -9.18 -4.02
CA GLY A 30 -6.73 -8.56 -5.26
C GLY A 30 -5.39 -7.83 -5.09
N THR A 31 -5.30 -6.62 -5.62
CA THR A 31 -4.10 -5.77 -5.48
C THR A 31 -4.19 -4.98 -4.17
N VAL A 32 -3.21 -5.15 -3.30
CA VAL A 32 -3.12 -4.46 -2.01
C VAL A 32 -1.80 -3.73 -1.88
N LEU A 33 -1.79 -2.69 -1.05
CA LEU A 33 -0.55 -2.02 -0.71
C LEU A 33 0.09 -2.71 0.49
N CYS A 34 1.26 -3.28 0.29
CA CYS A 34 1.99 -3.98 1.34
C CYS A 34 3.10 -3.10 1.90
N LEU A 35 3.09 -2.96 3.23
CA LEU A 35 4.19 -2.39 3.99
C LEU A 35 4.92 -3.51 4.73
N TYR A 36 6.23 -3.54 4.60
CA TYR A 36 7.08 -4.59 5.17
C TYR A 36 8.42 -4.03 5.63
N LEU A 37 9.05 -4.71 6.59
CA LEU A 37 10.37 -4.39 7.09
C LEU A 37 11.44 -5.14 6.28
N PRO A 38 12.33 -4.46 5.55
CA PRO A 38 13.40 -5.10 4.79
C PRO A 38 14.38 -5.87 5.69
N ALA A 39 14.50 -5.48 6.95
CA ALA A 39 15.32 -6.19 7.94
C ALA A 39 14.85 -7.63 8.19
N LEU A 40 13.55 -7.92 7.97
CA LEU A 40 13.00 -9.27 8.04
C LEU A 40 13.21 -10.08 6.75
N GLY A 41 13.62 -9.41 5.66
CA GLY A 41 13.91 -10.01 4.36
C GLY A 41 12.98 -9.51 3.25
N ASN A 42 12.25 -10.43 2.63
CA ASN A 42 11.35 -10.19 1.52
C ASN A 42 9.96 -9.68 1.98
N VAL A 43 9.12 -9.35 1.00
CA VAL A 43 7.77 -8.77 1.22
C VAL A 43 6.85 -9.65 2.08
N LEU A 44 7.05 -10.97 2.08
CA LEU A 44 6.25 -11.95 2.81
C LEU A 44 6.86 -12.41 4.13
N ASP A 45 8.12 -12.11 4.40
CA ASP A 45 8.76 -12.58 5.63
C ASP A 45 8.06 -12.02 6.87
N GLY A 46 7.55 -10.78 6.79
CA GLY A 46 6.70 -10.22 7.84
C GLY A 46 5.42 -11.01 8.11
N TRP A 47 4.81 -11.62 7.09
CA TRP A 47 3.64 -12.51 7.26
C TRP A 47 4.03 -13.83 7.93
N GLN A 48 5.19 -14.40 7.59
CA GLN A 48 5.67 -15.66 8.17
C GLN A 48 6.01 -15.54 9.66
N HIS A 49 6.46 -14.35 10.09
CA HIS A 49 6.78 -14.07 11.49
C HIS A 49 5.56 -13.64 12.32
N ALA A 50 4.47 -13.26 11.65
CA ALA A 50 3.26 -12.83 12.34
C ALA A 50 2.60 -14.00 13.06
N VAL A 51 2.09 -13.74 14.26
CA VAL A 51 1.29 -14.69 15.06
C VAL A 51 -0.13 -14.21 15.29
N THR A 52 -0.38 -12.92 15.09
CA THR A 52 -1.70 -12.29 15.21
C THR A 52 -1.90 -11.23 14.14
N ALA A 53 -3.17 -10.92 13.86
CA ALA A 53 -3.55 -9.83 12.95
C ALA A 53 -4.72 -9.04 13.53
N ALA A 54 -4.80 -7.76 13.20
CA ALA A 54 -5.89 -6.88 13.60
C ALA A 54 -6.28 -5.90 12.50
N ALA A 55 -7.55 -5.52 12.51
CA ALA A 55 -8.13 -4.52 11.62
C ALA A 55 -7.87 -3.12 12.17
N CYS A 56 -7.22 -2.26 11.40
CA CYS A 56 -6.96 -0.88 11.77
C CYS A 56 -7.73 0.05 10.83
N ARG A 57 -8.56 0.92 11.43
CA ARG A 57 -9.30 1.96 10.71
C ARG A 57 -8.89 3.32 11.27
N GLN A 58 -8.28 4.14 10.43
CA GLN A 58 -7.83 5.48 10.79
C GLN A 58 -8.62 6.50 9.98
N VAL A 59 -9.12 7.52 10.64
CA VAL A 59 -9.74 8.67 9.97
C VAL A 59 -8.66 9.75 9.81
N ASP A 60 -8.46 10.22 8.59
CA ASP A 60 -7.61 11.36 8.26
C ASP A 60 -8.44 12.47 7.59
N SER A 61 -7.81 13.60 7.24
CA SER A 61 -8.48 14.73 6.58
C SER A 61 -9.03 14.39 5.20
N ASP A 62 -8.54 13.31 4.58
CA ASP A 62 -8.83 12.93 3.21
C ASP A 62 -9.79 11.72 3.14
N GLY A 63 -10.18 11.17 4.30
CA GLY A 63 -11.16 10.12 4.42
C GLY A 63 -10.78 9.03 5.43
N VAL A 64 -11.39 7.87 5.24
CA VAL A 64 -11.15 6.70 6.08
C VAL A 64 -10.11 5.82 5.43
N ARG A 65 -9.05 5.51 6.17
CA ARG A 65 -8.00 4.59 5.78
C ARG A 65 -8.16 3.27 6.51
N GLU A 66 -8.18 2.19 5.75
CA GLU A 66 -8.29 0.85 6.28
C GLU A 66 -6.99 0.09 6.03
N SER A 67 -6.61 -0.70 7.04
CA SER A 67 -5.42 -1.53 7.00
C SER A 67 -5.59 -2.77 7.87
N ILE A 68 -4.81 -3.79 7.57
CA ILE A 68 -4.66 -4.99 8.38
C ILE A 68 -3.22 -5.01 8.88
N CYS A 69 -3.04 -4.92 10.19
CA CYS A 69 -1.74 -4.97 10.85
C CYS A 69 -1.48 -6.39 11.34
N PHE A 70 -0.26 -6.87 11.15
CA PHE A 70 0.19 -8.17 11.59
C PHE A 70 1.33 -8.01 12.58
N PHE A 71 1.27 -8.80 13.65
CA PHE A 71 2.19 -8.66 14.77
C PHE A 71 2.95 -9.95 15.04
N ASP A 72 4.24 -9.80 15.33
CA ASP A 72 5.11 -10.89 15.75
C ASP A 72 4.77 -11.38 17.17
N ALA A 73 5.48 -12.43 17.63
CA ALA A 73 5.29 -12.98 18.97
C ALA A 73 5.65 -12.00 20.11
N ALA A 74 6.42 -10.96 19.81
CA ALA A 74 6.76 -9.88 20.75
C ALA A 74 5.74 -8.73 20.72
N GLY A 75 4.72 -8.79 19.86
CA GLY A 75 3.69 -7.77 19.71
C GLY A 75 4.10 -6.59 18.83
N HIS A 76 5.23 -6.66 18.12
CA HIS A 76 5.62 -5.62 17.18
C HIS A 76 4.92 -5.82 15.85
N CYS A 77 4.42 -4.72 15.26
CA CYS A 77 3.89 -4.76 13.91
C CYS A 77 5.03 -5.06 12.94
N CYS A 78 4.98 -6.22 12.27
CA CYS A 78 6.02 -6.71 11.36
C CYS A 78 5.59 -6.69 9.90
N TRP A 79 4.29 -6.55 9.64
CA TRP A 79 3.72 -6.53 8.29
C TRP A 79 2.38 -5.80 8.30
N ARG A 80 2.07 -5.04 7.24
CA ARG A 80 0.81 -4.31 7.13
C ARG A 80 0.30 -4.29 5.71
N LEU A 81 -0.98 -4.55 5.54
CA LEU A 81 -1.69 -4.40 4.27
C LEU A 81 -2.61 -3.20 4.35
N CYS A 82 -2.63 -2.36 3.33
CA CYS A 82 -3.52 -1.21 3.22
C CYS A 82 -4.44 -1.37 2.00
N LEU A 83 -5.69 -0.94 2.17
CA LEU A 83 -6.68 -0.93 1.10
C LEU A 83 -6.25 0.05 0.01
N LEU A 84 -6.31 -0.41 -1.24
CA LEU A 84 -6.19 0.44 -2.43
C LEU A 84 -7.53 0.52 -3.15
N PRO A 85 -7.73 1.55 -4.00
CA PRO A 85 -8.84 1.58 -4.95
C PRO A 85 -8.88 0.33 -5.85
N ASP A 86 -7.71 -0.25 -6.14
CA ASP A 86 -7.50 -1.46 -6.95
C ASP A 86 -7.79 -2.77 -6.20
N SER A 87 -8.06 -2.72 -4.90
CA SER A 87 -8.33 -3.90 -4.07
C SER A 87 -9.75 -4.43 -4.31
N ASP A 88 -9.94 -5.73 -4.10
CA ASP A 88 -11.28 -6.33 -4.04
C ASP A 88 -11.96 -5.91 -2.73
N PHE A 89 -12.78 -4.86 -2.81
CA PHE A 89 -13.44 -4.25 -1.65
C PHE A 89 -14.31 -5.24 -0.87
N LEU A 90 -15.03 -6.14 -1.55
CA LEU A 90 -15.92 -7.10 -0.88
C LEU A 90 -15.13 -8.16 -0.09
N SER A 91 -14.02 -8.63 -0.64
CA SER A 91 -13.13 -9.58 0.03
C SER A 91 -12.39 -8.91 1.18
N TRP A 92 -12.01 -7.64 1.01
CA TRP A 92 -11.45 -6.82 2.07
C TRP A 92 -12.42 -6.61 3.24
N ASP A 93 -13.64 -6.17 2.97
CA ASP A 93 -14.68 -5.91 3.98
C ASP A 93 -15.05 -7.19 4.75
N ARG A 94 -15.17 -8.33 4.05
CA ARG A 94 -15.37 -9.64 4.69
C ARG A 94 -14.19 -10.09 5.56
N LEU A 95 -12.98 -9.69 5.22
CA LEU A 95 -11.80 -10.03 6.00
C LEU A 95 -11.68 -9.13 7.24
N ILE A 96 -11.83 -7.82 7.06
CA ILE A 96 -11.67 -6.84 8.13
C ILE A 96 -12.73 -7.04 9.23
N SER A 97 -13.97 -7.40 8.87
CA SER A 97 -15.06 -7.70 9.80
C SER A 97 -14.83 -8.94 10.67
N ARG A 98 -13.90 -9.82 10.29
CA ARG A 98 -13.54 -11.03 11.06
C ARG A 98 -12.33 -10.83 11.96
N LEU A 99 -11.63 -9.71 11.80
CA LEU A 99 -10.43 -9.39 12.56
C LEU A 99 -10.79 -8.52 13.77
N PRO A 100 -10.05 -8.66 14.87
CA PRO A 100 -10.23 -7.82 16.03
C PRO A 100 -9.89 -6.38 15.64
N PRO A 101 -10.70 -5.39 16.06
CA PRO A 101 -10.37 -4.00 15.84
C PRO A 101 -9.12 -3.64 16.64
N LEU A 102 -8.17 -3.00 15.98
CA LEU A 102 -7.02 -2.38 16.59
C LEU A 102 -7.47 -1.03 17.15
N THR A 103 -7.63 -0.94 18.47
CA THR A 103 -7.86 0.33 19.16
C THR A 103 -6.54 1.08 19.19
N LEU A 104 -6.38 1.99 18.23
CA LEU A 104 -5.39 3.05 18.34
C LEU A 104 -6.01 4.11 19.27
N ASP A 105 -5.58 4.17 20.53
CA ASP A 105 -5.91 5.27 21.43
C ASP A 105 -5.31 6.57 20.89
N THR A 106 -6.00 7.13 19.91
CA THR A 106 -5.56 8.28 19.11
C THR A 106 -6.05 9.59 19.72
N HIS A 107 -7.03 9.51 20.62
CA HIS A 107 -7.72 10.67 21.17
C HIS A 107 -6.98 11.36 22.33
N GLU A 108 -6.00 10.72 22.98
CA GLU A 108 -5.23 11.36 24.07
C GLU A 108 -3.80 11.77 23.69
N LEU A 109 -3.28 11.28 22.57
CA LEU A 109 -1.88 11.50 22.22
C LEU A 109 -1.72 12.74 21.33
N GLY A 110 -1.00 13.74 21.85
CA GLY A 110 -0.85 15.08 21.28
C GLY A 110 -0.18 15.10 19.89
N VAL A 111 -0.23 16.25 19.22
CA VAL A 111 0.45 16.50 17.92
C VAL A 111 1.95 16.14 17.99
N GLY A 112 2.57 16.31 19.16
CA GLY A 112 3.96 15.94 19.42
C GLY A 112 4.26 14.44 19.28
N GLU A 113 3.37 13.54 19.71
CA GLU A 113 3.58 12.09 19.61
C GLU A 113 3.28 11.54 18.22
N ARG A 114 2.47 12.23 17.42
CA ARG A 114 2.32 11.95 15.98
C ARG A 114 3.62 12.24 15.23
N LEU A 115 4.27 13.35 15.58
CA LEU A 115 5.59 13.70 15.05
C LEU A 115 6.69 12.77 15.59
N TRP A 116 6.60 12.38 16.87
CA TRP A 116 7.53 11.44 17.49
C TRP A 116 7.39 10.02 16.97
N ARG A 117 6.20 9.55 16.58
CA ARG A 117 6.00 8.29 15.83
C ARG A 117 6.67 8.32 14.45
N ARG A 118 6.52 9.42 13.72
CA ARG A 118 7.21 9.66 12.43
C ARG A 118 8.73 9.71 12.60
N LEU A 119 9.23 10.25 13.70
CA LEU A 119 10.66 10.35 13.99
C LEU A 119 11.24 9.05 14.57
N ALA A 120 10.51 8.33 15.42
CA ALA A 120 10.94 7.05 15.99
C ALA A 120 11.03 5.94 14.94
N GLY A 121 10.15 5.94 13.93
CA GLY A 121 10.26 5.07 12.77
C GLY A 121 11.49 5.36 11.91
N ARG A 122 11.89 6.63 11.79
CA ARG A 122 13.13 7.04 11.09
C ARG A 122 14.41 6.76 11.88
N LEU A 123 14.35 6.83 13.21
CA LEU A 123 15.53 6.67 14.08
C LEU A 123 15.92 5.22 14.37
N ARG A 124 15.06 4.22 14.07
CA ARG A 124 15.40 2.81 14.25
C ARG A 124 16.23 2.17 13.14
N GLY A 125 16.47 2.85 12.01
CA GLY A 125 17.18 2.25 10.87
C GLY A 125 16.39 1.17 10.12
N ASP A 126 15.32 0.65 10.72
CA ASP A 126 14.32 -0.23 10.14
C ASP A 126 13.33 0.57 9.28
N THR A 127 13.79 1.01 8.10
CA THR A 127 12.94 1.74 7.17
C THR A 127 11.95 0.78 6.52
N TRP A 128 10.68 0.90 6.91
CA TRP A 128 9.58 0.23 6.23
C TRP A 128 9.66 0.51 4.74
N ARG A 129 9.38 -0.50 3.92
CA ARG A 129 9.19 -0.39 2.47
C ARG A 129 7.75 -0.63 2.12
N LEU A 130 7.39 -0.13 0.95
CA LEU A 130 6.02 -0.09 0.48
C LEU A 130 5.98 -0.56 -0.98
N SER A 131 5.20 -1.59 -1.23
CA SER A 131 5.06 -2.25 -2.53
C SER A 131 3.62 -2.59 -2.79
N ALA A 132 3.11 -2.26 -3.99
CA ALA A 132 1.85 -2.80 -4.45
C ALA A 132 2.06 -4.27 -4.86
N VAL A 133 1.25 -5.16 -4.28
CA VAL A 133 1.37 -6.60 -4.52
C VAL A 133 0.04 -7.25 -4.75
N ARG A 134 0.06 -8.31 -5.55
CA ARG A 134 -1.00 -9.28 -5.63
C ARG A 134 -0.56 -10.55 -4.91
N LEU A 135 -1.31 -10.90 -3.88
CA LEU A 135 -1.07 -12.09 -3.10
C LEU A 135 -1.72 -13.30 -3.79
N GLN A 136 -1.03 -14.43 -3.79
CA GLN A 136 -1.50 -15.67 -4.40
C GLN A 136 -1.22 -16.83 -3.45
N THR A 137 -2.10 -17.83 -3.44
CA THR A 137 -1.80 -19.06 -2.72
C THR A 137 -0.78 -19.89 -3.50
N ALA A 138 0.21 -20.44 -2.79
CA ALA A 138 1.24 -21.30 -3.35
C ALA A 138 1.29 -22.66 -2.64
N GLY A 139 1.87 -23.65 -3.34
CA GLY A 139 2.13 -24.98 -2.83
C GLY A 139 0.92 -25.92 -2.80
N SER A 140 1.19 -27.21 -2.56
CA SER A 140 0.11 -28.20 -2.38
C SER A 140 -0.64 -27.91 -1.07
N ARG A 141 -1.98 -27.89 -1.13
CA ARG A 141 -2.90 -27.49 -0.05
C ARG A 141 -3.09 -25.99 0.19
N ASN A 142 -2.59 -25.09 -0.67
CA ASN A 142 -2.81 -23.64 -0.57
C ASN A 142 -2.47 -23.05 0.82
N ARG A 143 -1.44 -23.62 1.47
CA ARG A 143 -0.99 -23.20 2.81
C ARG A 143 0.13 -22.16 2.78
N SER A 144 0.76 -21.97 1.62
CA SER A 144 1.77 -20.94 1.43
C SER A 144 1.19 -19.74 0.69
N LEU A 145 1.85 -18.61 0.84
CA LEU A 145 1.54 -17.35 0.18
C LEU A 145 2.72 -17.00 -0.74
N ALA A 146 2.41 -16.52 -1.94
CA ALA A 146 3.33 -15.91 -2.87
C ALA A 146 2.88 -14.46 -3.11
N ALA A 147 3.83 -13.57 -3.37
CA ALA A 147 3.56 -12.16 -3.65
C ALA A 147 4.17 -11.82 -5.00
N ASN A 148 3.35 -11.32 -5.91
CA ASN A 148 3.81 -10.73 -7.16
C ASN A 148 3.67 -9.22 -7.06
N LEU A 149 4.67 -8.48 -7.55
CA LEU A 149 4.54 -7.03 -7.70
C LEU A 149 3.39 -6.75 -8.67
N ALA A 150 2.52 -5.83 -8.27
CA ALA A 150 1.37 -5.41 -9.06
C ALA A 150 1.57 -3.97 -9.50
N THR A 151 1.10 -3.67 -10.71
CA THR A 151 0.87 -2.29 -11.13
C THR A 151 -0.47 -1.82 -10.55
N VAL A 152 -0.58 -0.52 -10.27
CA VAL A 152 -1.79 0.08 -9.68
C VAL A 152 -2.30 1.20 -10.56
N SER A 153 -3.61 1.44 -10.53
CA SER A 153 -4.21 2.62 -11.15
C SER A 153 -3.54 3.92 -10.72
N ALA A 154 -3.70 5.00 -11.49
CA ALA A 154 -3.20 6.33 -11.13
C ALA A 154 -3.70 6.76 -9.73
N LEU A 155 -4.98 6.50 -9.42
CA LEU A 155 -5.55 6.79 -8.10
C LEU A 155 -4.90 5.94 -7.00
N GLY A 156 -4.66 4.64 -7.26
CA GLY A 156 -3.92 3.78 -6.35
C GLY A 156 -2.49 4.26 -6.10
N ALA A 157 -1.82 4.76 -7.13
CA ALA A 157 -0.48 5.35 -7.02
C ALA A 157 -0.49 6.63 -6.18
N GLU A 158 -1.49 7.51 -6.33
CA GLU A 158 -1.65 8.71 -5.51
C GLU A 158 -1.87 8.39 -4.04
N VAL A 159 -2.80 7.47 -3.75
CA VAL A 159 -3.06 6.98 -2.38
C VAL A 159 -1.77 6.45 -1.77
N ALA A 160 -1.04 5.64 -2.51
CA ALA A 160 0.14 4.99 -2.00
C ALA A 160 1.35 5.94 -1.85
N ALA A 161 1.50 6.92 -2.74
CA ALA A 161 2.48 8.01 -2.61
C ALA A 161 2.17 8.91 -1.41
N ARG A 162 0.88 9.15 -1.12
CA ARG A 162 0.45 9.84 0.10
C ARG A 162 0.82 9.04 1.34
N LEU A 163 0.49 7.75 1.39
CA LEU A 163 0.87 6.86 2.50
C LEU A 163 2.39 6.85 2.72
N ALA A 164 3.17 6.75 1.63
CA ALA A 164 4.63 6.79 1.71
C ALA A 164 5.14 8.10 2.34
N ARG A 165 4.61 9.26 1.92
CA ARG A 165 4.97 10.57 2.51
C ARG A 165 4.61 10.66 3.98
N GLU A 166 3.43 10.18 4.36
CA GLU A 166 2.96 10.23 5.74
C GLU A 166 3.74 9.31 6.68
N GLU A 167 4.18 8.16 6.20
CA GLU A 167 5.02 7.22 6.94
C GLU A 167 6.52 7.58 6.85
N GLY A 168 6.87 8.55 5.99
CA GLY A 168 8.25 8.95 5.75
C GLY A 168 9.08 7.87 5.05
N ILE A 169 8.43 7.03 4.24
CA ILE A 169 9.02 5.93 3.49
C ILE A 169 9.35 6.41 2.07
N ASP A 170 10.56 6.11 1.59
CA ASP A 170 10.91 6.27 0.18
C ASP A 170 10.36 5.08 -0.63
N GLY A 171 9.24 5.28 -1.32
CA GLY A 171 8.59 4.26 -2.13
C GLY A 171 8.28 4.75 -3.55
N ARG A 172 8.80 4.05 -4.56
CA ARG A 172 8.36 4.17 -5.95
C ARG A 172 7.50 2.95 -6.29
N ILE A 173 6.24 3.19 -6.68
CA ILE A 173 5.29 2.14 -7.03
C ILE A 173 5.08 2.19 -8.54
N ALA A 174 5.11 1.04 -9.17
CA ALA A 174 4.84 0.92 -10.60
C ALA A 174 3.36 1.25 -10.85
N VAL A 175 3.12 2.29 -11.65
CA VAL A 175 1.78 2.72 -12.05
C VAL A 175 1.37 1.94 -13.30
N ASP A 176 0.17 1.37 -13.30
CA ASP A 176 -0.47 0.91 -14.52
C ASP A 176 -0.99 2.13 -15.26
N ASP A 177 -0.48 2.34 -16.47
CA ASP A 177 -1.11 3.29 -17.39
C ASP A 177 -2.50 2.76 -17.72
N CYS A 178 -3.51 3.20 -16.95
CA CYS A 178 -4.88 2.83 -17.19
C CYS A 178 -5.19 2.99 -18.69
N CYS A 179 -5.92 2.02 -19.26
CA CYS A 179 -6.34 2.05 -20.66
C CYS A 179 -6.98 3.41 -21.05
N CYS A 180 -7.68 4.06 -20.12
CA CYS A 180 -8.24 5.41 -20.29
C CYS A 180 -7.19 6.52 -20.38
N ALA A 181 -6.12 6.48 -19.56
CA ALA A 181 -5.02 7.45 -19.62
C ALA A 181 -4.18 7.25 -20.89
N ARG A 182 -3.93 5.99 -21.28
CA ARG A 182 -3.28 5.65 -22.55
C ARG A 182 -4.13 6.08 -23.75
N ALA A 183 -5.44 5.85 -23.74
CA ALA A 183 -6.35 6.30 -24.79
C ALA A 183 -6.52 7.83 -24.83
N ALA A 184 -6.44 8.51 -23.69
CA ALA A 184 -6.39 9.97 -23.65
C ALA A 184 -5.07 10.49 -24.24
N ALA A 185 -3.92 9.95 -23.80
CA ALA A 185 -2.60 10.33 -24.30
C ALA A 185 -2.44 10.06 -25.82
N LEU A 186 -2.93 8.91 -26.31
CA LEU A 186 -2.96 8.58 -27.73
C LEU A 186 -3.82 9.57 -28.51
N ARG A 187 -5.02 9.93 -28.01
CA ARG A 187 -5.86 10.97 -28.64
C ARG A 187 -5.15 12.32 -28.73
N THR A 188 -4.48 12.76 -27.66
CA THR A 188 -3.71 14.01 -27.64
C THR A 188 -2.51 13.96 -28.60
N ALA A 189 -1.84 12.81 -28.72
CA ALA A 189 -0.74 12.61 -29.64
C ALA A 189 -1.20 12.63 -31.11
N THR A 190 -2.30 11.95 -31.43
CA THR A 190 -2.91 12.01 -32.78
C THR A 190 -3.40 13.41 -33.12
N ALA A 191 -3.99 14.15 -32.17
CA ALA A 191 -4.44 15.53 -32.39
C ALA A 191 -3.27 16.47 -32.72
N ARG A 192 -2.12 16.32 -32.04
CA ARG A 192 -0.89 17.07 -32.35
C ARG A 192 -0.28 16.69 -33.69
N ALA A 193 -0.35 15.40 -34.07
CA ALA A 193 0.14 14.94 -35.37
C ALA A 193 -0.73 15.47 -36.53
N SER A 194 -2.06 15.52 -36.37
CA SER A 194 -2.95 16.14 -37.36
C SER A 194 -2.72 17.64 -37.52
N ASP A 195 -2.50 18.36 -36.41
CA ASP A 195 -2.20 19.80 -36.42
C ASP A 195 -0.84 20.11 -37.10
N SER A 196 0.14 19.22 -36.95
CA SER A 196 1.43 19.29 -37.66
C SER A 196 1.29 19.03 -39.17
N THR A 197 0.33 18.21 -39.59
CA THR A 197 0.17 17.83 -41.01
C THR A 197 -0.59 18.91 -41.78
N ASP A 198 -1.54 19.58 -41.13
CA ASP A 198 -2.32 20.70 -41.70
C ASP A 198 -1.46 21.97 -41.88
N ARG A 199 -0.47 22.18 -41.01
CA ARG A 199 0.52 23.27 -41.16
C ARG A 199 1.50 23.07 -42.32
N THR A 200 1.73 21.83 -42.75
CA THR A 200 2.72 21.51 -43.80
C THR A 200 2.10 21.46 -45.20
N THR A 201 0.76 21.41 -45.31
CA THR A 201 0.04 21.36 -46.60
C THR A 201 -0.38 22.73 -47.14
N SER A 202 -0.09 23.82 -46.44
CA SER A 202 -0.49 25.19 -46.84
C SER A 202 0.56 25.97 -47.68
N LEU A 203 1.63 25.35 -48.17
CA LEU A 203 2.61 26.02 -49.04
C LEU A 203 2.86 25.22 -50.31
N LEU A 204 1.96 25.32 -51.29
CA LEU A 204 2.28 25.23 -52.73
C LEU A 204 1.00 25.41 -53.55
N ARG A 205 0.69 26.66 -53.91
CA ARG A 205 0.17 27.00 -55.25
C ARG A 205 0.09 28.50 -55.46
N LEU A 206 0.24 28.86 -56.74
CA LEU A 206 0.14 30.16 -57.41
C LEU A 206 1.52 30.79 -57.66
N ARG A 207 1.95 31.08 -58.89
CA ARG A 207 1.27 31.04 -60.20
C ARG A 207 2.33 31.07 -61.30
N SER A 208 2.11 30.28 -62.35
CA SER A 208 2.49 30.59 -63.72
C SER A 208 1.76 31.86 -64.17
N GLU A 209 2.49 32.85 -64.69
CA GLU A 209 2.57 33.27 -66.11
C GLU A 209 3.63 34.37 -66.25
#